data_AF-A0A543KQT4-F1
#
_entry.id   AF-A0A543KQT4-F1
#
_cell.length_a   1.000
_cell.length_b   1.000
_cell.length_c   1.000
_cell.angle_alpha   90.00
_cell.angle_beta   90.00
_cell.angle_gamma   90.00
#
_symmetry.space_group_name_H-M   'P 1'
#
loop_
_entity.id
_entity.type
_entity.pdbx_description
1 polymer ?
#
loop_
_entity_poly.entity_id
_entity_poly.type
_entity_poly.pdbx_seq_one_letter_code
_entity_poly.pdbx_strand_id
1 'polypeptide(L)'
;MAVPARPCGILSRVQIADIMALVVPPVTDLLRRSRAREGAAGEQPMFPTVVAVRNGRVVAAVSTPRMAATLSCASTLSVGVGADALVLAAQAEVDGAPALTYSVMTRDRRAKFAVQRLQLDEGRTLVAEPVDGGDPQDATVLRVLAEAMAQEPMSVDRVARKDRGGTFGEDLFLPPEKGRVVVDAGTVRSLQKRVKEIAGLALYVPRSPEAGRLAIEAGLPRTCLVEAGAWSAVRVAEPGDDAQD
;
A
#
# COMPACT_ATOMS: atom_id res chain seq x y z
N MET A 1 -24.36 6.07 40.55
CA MET A 1 -23.18 5.27 40.14
C MET A 1 -22.57 5.93 38.92
N ALA A 2 -21.46 6.64 39.10
CA ALA A 2 -20.72 7.24 37.99
C ALA A 2 -19.76 6.20 37.40
N VAL A 3 -19.88 5.95 36.11
CA VAL A 3 -18.92 5.13 35.35
C VAL A 3 -17.70 6.00 35.06
N PRO A 4 -16.47 5.60 35.44
CA PRO A 4 -15.30 6.39 35.12
C PRO A 4 -14.99 6.29 33.62
N ALA A 5 -14.90 7.44 32.95
CA ALA A 5 -14.37 7.55 31.61
C ALA A 5 -12.91 7.09 31.61
N ARG A 6 -12.58 6.06 30.81
CA ARG A 6 -11.20 5.67 30.54
C ARG A 6 -10.55 6.71 29.62
N PRO A 7 -9.31 7.15 29.90
CA PRO A 7 -8.62 8.12 29.05
C PRO A 7 -8.23 7.48 27.71
N CYS A 8 -8.91 7.88 26.64
CA CYS A 8 -8.53 7.57 25.26
C CYS A 8 -7.52 8.64 24.82
N GLY A 9 -6.22 8.42 25.04
CA GLY A 9 -5.21 9.46 24.80
C GLY A 9 -3.83 9.02 24.30
N ILE A 10 -3.52 7.72 24.21
CA ILE A 10 -2.15 7.26 23.90
C ILE A 10 -2.08 6.41 22.60
N LEU A 11 -3.22 6.00 22.03
CA LEU A 11 -3.27 5.11 20.86
C LEU A 11 -3.19 5.82 19.49
N SER A 12 -3.08 7.15 19.42
CA SER A 12 -3.13 7.89 18.14
C SER A 12 -1.79 8.06 17.43
N ARG A 13 -0.65 8.05 18.14
CA ARG A 13 0.68 8.17 17.53
C ARG A 13 1.23 6.83 17.01
N VAL A 14 0.84 5.73 17.63
CA VAL A 14 1.33 4.37 17.33
C VAL A 14 0.90 3.95 15.91
N GLN A 15 -0.34 4.24 15.50
CA GLN A 15 -0.89 3.75 14.25
C GLN A 15 -0.20 4.27 12.97
N ILE A 16 0.25 5.53 12.94
CA ILE A 16 0.82 6.12 11.70
C ILE A 16 2.30 5.78 11.54
N ALA A 17 3.07 5.78 12.62
CA ALA A 17 4.46 5.32 12.59
C ALA A 17 4.52 3.84 12.14
N ASP A 18 3.60 3.00 12.64
CA ASP A 18 3.47 1.61 12.21
C ASP A 18 3.12 1.49 10.72
N ILE A 19 2.19 2.30 10.21
CA ILE A 19 1.87 2.35 8.77
C ILE A 19 3.12 2.74 7.96
N MET A 20 3.89 3.72 8.41
CA MET A 20 5.11 4.15 7.73
C MET A 20 6.17 3.05 7.71
N ALA A 21 6.37 2.34 8.84
CA ALA A 21 7.29 1.21 8.91
C ALA A 21 6.95 0.08 7.92
N LEU A 22 5.65 -0.09 7.62
CA LEU A 22 5.17 -1.06 6.62
C LEU A 22 5.36 -0.59 5.17
N VAL A 23 5.21 0.71 4.92
CA VAL A 23 5.15 1.27 3.55
C VAL A 23 6.52 1.68 3.02
N VAL A 24 7.43 2.11 3.89
CA VAL A 24 8.77 2.57 3.47
C VAL A 24 9.55 1.50 2.72
N PRO A 25 9.71 0.25 3.22
CA PRO A 25 10.51 -0.76 2.51
C PRO A 25 10.00 -1.07 1.09
N PRO A 26 8.68 -1.30 0.88
CA PRO A 26 8.12 -1.46 -0.47
C PRO A 26 8.36 -0.28 -1.40
N VAL A 27 8.20 0.96 -0.91
CA VAL A 27 8.40 2.16 -1.73
C VAL A 27 9.87 2.33 -2.09
N THR A 28 10.79 2.06 -1.15
CA THR A 28 12.22 2.06 -1.43
C THR A 28 12.61 0.98 -2.45
N ASP A 29 12.03 -0.23 -2.39
CA ASP A 29 12.23 -1.27 -3.41
C ASP A 29 11.73 -0.81 -4.79
N LEU A 30 10.55 -0.18 -4.86
CA LEU A 30 10.03 0.39 -6.10
C LEU A 30 10.94 1.49 -6.68
N LEU A 31 11.47 2.37 -5.85
CA LEU A 31 12.46 3.38 -6.25
C LEU A 31 13.73 2.73 -6.80
N ARG A 32 14.27 1.69 -6.14
CA ARG A 32 15.45 0.97 -6.64
C ARG A 32 15.18 0.34 -8.00
N ARG A 33 14.01 -0.30 -8.17
CA ARG A 33 13.60 -0.93 -9.44
C ARG A 33 13.37 0.08 -10.56
N SER A 34 12.87 1.28 -10.26
CA SER A 34 12.70 2.32 -11.29
C SER A 34 14.05 2.80 -11.81
N ARG A 35 15.06 2.89 -10.93
CA ARG A 35 16.41 3.32 -11.30
C ARG A 35 17.21 2.25 -12.04
N ALA A 36 17.06 0.98 -11.69
CA ALA A 36 17.73 -0.13 -12.40
C ALA A 36 17.29 -0.32 -13.87
N ARG A 37 16.29 0.41 -14.37
CA ARG A 37 15.79 0.32 -15.76
C ARG A 37 16.61 1.16 -16.77
N GLU A 38 17.92 1.29 -16.57
CA GLU A 38 18.89 2.22 -17.22
C GLU A 38 19.01 2.20 -18.77
N GLY A 39 18.01 1.76 -19.53
CA GLY A 39 18.07 1.62 -20.99
C GLY A 39 17.69 2.83 -21.83
N ALA A 40 17.13 3.91 -21.28
CA ALA A 40 16.72 5.07 -22.10
C ALA A 40 16.67 6.38 -21.30
N ALA A 41 17.66 7.25 -21.53
CA ALA A 41 17.68 8.68 -21.25
C ALA A 41 17.28 9.12 -19.82
N GLY A 42 18.29 9.33 -18.97
CA GLY A 42 18.17 10.05 -17.68
C GLY A 42 17.60 9.22 -16.53
N GLU A 43 17.91 9.64 -15.30
CA GLU A 43 17.30 9.08 -14.09
C GLU A 43 15.78 9.31 -14.12
N GLN A 44 14.99 8.27 -14.39
CA GLN A 44 13.54 8.42 -14.36
C GLN A 44 13.06 8.51 -12.90
N PRO A 45 12.26 9.55 -12.55
CA PRO A 45 11.72 9.67 -11.21
C PRO A 45 10.79 8.49 -10.92
N MET A 46 10.74 8.08 -9.65
CA MET A 46 9.80 7.05 -9.23
C MET A 46 8.38 7.51 -9.53
N PHE A 47 7.61 6.65 -10.21
CA PHE A 47 6.21 6.90 -10.47
C PHE A 47 5.43 7.08 -9.16
N PRO A 48 4.53 8.07 -9.07
CA PRO A 48 3.66 8.21 -7.90
C PRO A 48 2.87 6.92 -7.70
N THR A 49 2.86 6.46 -6.45
CA THR A 49 2.38 5.14 -6.07
C THR A 49 1.39 5.25 -4.91
N VAL A 50 0.19 4.68 -5.05
CA VAL A 50 -0.74 4.50 -3.92
C VAL A 50 -0.55 3.09 -3.36
N VAL A 51 -0.29 3.00 -2.07
CA VAL A 51 -0.12 1.76 -1.31
C VAL A 51 -1.33 1.57 -0.40
N ALA A 52 -1.92 0.38 -0.43
CA ALA A 52 -3.03 -0.01 0.42
C ALA A 52 -2.55 -0.90 1.57
N VAL A 53 -2.81 -0.45 2.80
CA VAL A 53 -2.50 -1.17 4.04
C VAL A 53 -3.80 -1.70 4.64
N ARG A 54 -3.80 -2.96 5.07
CA ARG A 54 -4.93 -3.60 5.77
C ARG A 54 -4.40 -4.60 6.78
N ASN A 55 -4.95 -4.63 7.99
CA ASN A 55 -4.55 -5.55 9.06
C ASN A 55 -3.03 -5.53 9.34
N GLY A 56 -2.45 -4.32 9.41
CA GLY A 56 -1.02 -4.16 9.72
C GLY A 56 -0.06 -4.71 8.65
N ARG A 57 -0.50 -4.81 7.39
CA ARG A 57 0.37 -5.21 6.26
C ARG A 57 0.02 -4.45 5.00
N VAL A 58 1.01 -4.31 4.10
CA VAL A 58 0.76 -3.90 2.72
C VAL A 58 0.03 -5.04 2.00
N VAL A 59 -1.04 -4.71 1.28
CA VAL A 59 -1.85 -5.69 0.51
C VAL A 59 -1.75 -5.45 -0.98
N ALA A 60 -1.71 -4.19 -1.41
CA ALA A 60 -1.62 -3.83 -2.82
C ALA A 60 -0.91 -2.49 -3.00
N ALA A 61 -0.33 -2.29 -4.18
CA ALA A 61 0.19 -1.00 -4.60
C ALA A 61 -0.14 -0.75 -6.07
N VAL A 62 -0.35 0.50 -6.46
CA VAL A 62 -0.52 0.91 -7.85
C VAL A 62 0.36 2.11 -8.14
N SER A 63 1.21 1.99 -9.15
CA SER A 63 2.12 3.02 -9.62
C SER A 63 1.75 3.42 -11.05
N THR A 64 1.70 4.71 -11.36
CA THR A 64 1.48 5.19 -12.74
C THR A 64 2.34 6.42 -13.02
N PRO A 65 2.69 6.73 -14.28
CA PRO A 65 3.53 7.89 -14.60
C PRO A 65 2.87 9.24 -14.28
N ARG A 66 1.55 9.29 -14.05
CA ARG A 66 0.80 10.53 -13.85
C ARG A 66 0.09 10.52 -12.50
N MET A 67 0.32 11.54 -11.69
CA MET A 67 -0.29 11.68 -10.36
C MET A 67 -1.82 11.51 -10.38
N ALA A 68 -2.50 12.17 -11.31
CA ALA A 68 -3.96 12.07 -11.45
C ALA A 68 -4.45 10.63 -11.72
N ALA A 69 -3.72 9.88 -12.56
CA ALA A 69 -4.05 8.49 -12.84
C ALA A 69 -3.82 7.61 -11.60
N THR A 70 -2.73 7.82 -10.86
CA THR A 70 -2.46 7.11 -9.60
C THR A 70 -3.55 7.41 -8.57
N LEU A 71 -3.88 8.69 -8.33
CA LEU A 71 -4.92 9.09 -7.39
C LEU A 71 -6.30 8.52 -7.75
N SER A 72 -6.63 8.44 -9.04
CA SER A 72 -7.89 7.85 -9.50
C SER A 72 -8.01 6.33 -9.23
N CYS A 73 -6.94 5.67 -8.77
CA CYS A 73 -6.94 4.27 -8.34
C CYS A 73 -7.24 4.12 -6.84
N ALA A 74 -7.16 5.21 -6.06
CA ALA A 74 -7.33 5.20 -4.60
C ALA A 74 -8.70 4.63 -4.17
N SER A 75 -9.79 5.09 -4.79
CA SER A 75 -11.14 4.61 -4.45
C SER A 75 -11.32 3.12 -4.75
N THR A 76 -10.76 2.64 -5.86
CA THR A 76 -10.80 1.22 -6.22
C THR A 76 -10.04 0.36 -5.22
N LEU A 77 -8.88 0.84 -4.73
CA LEU A 77 -8.13 0.16 -3.67
C LEU A 77 -8.88 0.19 -2.33
N SER A 78 -9.42 1.35 -1.92
CA SER A 78 -10.19 1.50 -0.68
C SER A 78 -11.39 0.54 -0.63
N VAL A 79 -12.17 0.49 -1.71
CA VAL A 79 -13.39 -0.34 -1.79
C VAL A 79 -13.06 -1.81 -2.02
N GLY A 80 -12.25 -2.10 -3.05
CA GLY A 80 -12.01 -3.46 -3.49
C GLY A 80 -11.14 -4.24 -2.50
N VAL A 81 -9.98 -3.67 -2.15
CA VAL A 81 -9.09 -4.26 -1.15
C VAL A 81 -9.64 -4.00 0.27
N GLY A 82 -10.46 -2.99 0.52
CA GLY A 82 -10.92 -2.73 1.88
C GLY A 82 -9.79 -2.24 2.77
N ALA A 83 -8.97 -1.31 2.28
CA ALA A 83 -7.79 -0.78 2.97
C ALA A 83 -8.17 -0.08 4.30
N ASP A 84 -7.37 -0.25 5.35
CA ASP A 84 -7.48 0.52 6.61
C ASP A 84 -6.75 1.86 6.51
N ALA A 85 -5.76 1.93 5.61
CA ALA A 85 -5.09 3.16 5.24
C ALA A 85 -4.64 3.12 3.77
N LEU A 86 -4.63 4.30 3.16
CA LEU A 86 -3.99 4.54 1.87
C LEU A 86 -2.80 5.49 2.07
N VAL A 87 -1.70 5.19 1.41
CA VAL A 87 -0.51 6.03 1.39
C VAL A 87 -0.14 6.35 -0.04
N LEU A 88 -0.14 7.63 -0.41
CA LEU A 88 0.47 8.08 -1.66
C LEU A 88 1.94 8.38 -1.40
N ALA A 89 2.82 7.64 -2.07
CA ALA A 89 4.25 7.91 -2.12
C ALA A 89 4.63 8.51 -3.48
N ALA A 90 5.40 9.59 -3.47
CA ALA A 90 5.89 10.24 -4.68
C ALA A 90 7.28 10.86 -4.48
N GLN A 91 8.12 10.78 -5.50
CA GLN A 91 9.38 11.52 -5.51
C GLN A 91 9.09 13.01 -5.76
N ALA A 92 9.70 13.87 -4.96
CA ALA A 92 9.61 15.32 -5.05
C ALA A 92 10.97 15.95 -4.74
N GLU A 93 11.05 17.27 -4.85
CA GLU A 93 12.18 18.08 -4.41
C GLU A 93 11.76 18.87 -3.16
N VAL A 94 12.57 18.79 -2.10
CA VAL A 94 12.33 19.47 -0.81
C VAL A 94 13.63 20.18 -0.44
N ASP A 95 13.57 21.50 -0.26
CA ASP A 95 14.74 22.34 0.03
C ASP A 95 15.90 22.20 -0.98
N GLY A 96 15.59 22.00 -2.26
CA GLY A 96 16.59 21.81 -3.31
C GLY A 96 17.20 20.41 -3.38
N ALA A 97 16.70 19.45 -2.59
CA ALA A 97 17.18 18.08 -2.53
C ALA A 97 16.08 17.06 -2.89
N PRO A 98 16.41 15.95 -3.55
CA PRO A 98 15.44 14.90 -3.85
C PRO A 98 14.94 14.25 -2.56
N ALA A 99 13.64 13.98 -2.52
CA ALA A 99 12.99 13.32 -1.40
C ALA A 99 11.84 12.42 -1.88
N LEU A 100 11.49 11.43 -1.06
CA LEU A 100 10.20 10.76 -1.12
C LEU A 100 9.23 11.43 -0.17
N THR A 101 8.03 11.71 -0.66
CA THR A 101 6.94 12.27 0.12
C THR A 101 5.87 11.22 0.30
N TYR A 102 5.23 11.23 1.47
CA TYR A 102 4.20 10.26 1.86
C TYR A 102 2.99 11.02 2.37
N SER A 103 1.87 10.91 1.67
CA SER A 103 0.58 11.38 2.15
C SER A 103 -0.24 10.18 2.63
N VAL A 104 -0.42 10.08 3.94
CA VAL A 104 -1.14 8.99 4.61
C VAL A 104 -2.56 9.45 4.92
N MET A 105 -3.54 8.62 4.60
CA MET A 105 -4.93 8.76 5.04
C MET A 105 -5.44 7.43 5.58
N THR A 106 -5.88 7.45 6.82
CA THR A 106 -6.50 6.30 7.50
C THR A 106 -8.02 6.31 7.33
N ARG A 107 -8.67 5.16 7.56
CA ARG A 107 -10.13 5.04 7.44
C ARG A 107 -10.89 5.86 8.49
N ASP A 108 -10.30 6.07 9.66
CA ASP A 108 -10.79 6.98 10.69
C ASP A 108 -10.47 8.46 10.42
N ARG A 109 -10.05 8.78 9.18
CA ARG A 109 -9.78 10.14 8.66
C ARG A 109 -8.66 10.88 9.37
N ARG A 110 -7.68 10.14 9.91
CA ARG A 110 -6.42 10.74 10.35
C ARG A 110 -5.46 10.83 9.18
N ALA A 111 -4.95 12.03 8.96
CA ALA A 111 -3.99 12.33 7.91
C ALA A 111 -2.59 12.54 8.48
N LYS A 112 -1.56 12.20 7.70
CA LYS A 112 -0.18 12.58 7.98
C LYS A 112 0.57 12.83 6.69
N PHE A 113 1.48 13.79 6.73
CA PHE A 113 2.47 13.99 5.69
C PHE A 113 3.86 13.69 6.27
N ALA A 114 4.64 12.89 5.55
CA ALA A 114 6.01 12.56 5.92
C ALA A 114 6.95 12.74 4.73
N VAL A 115 8.20 13.10 5.02
CA VAL A 115 9.24 13.32 4.03
C VAL A 115 10.43 12.44 4.37
N GLN A 116 10.95 11.73 3.38
CA GLN A 116 12.16 10.91 3.49
C GLN A 116 13.18 11.45 2.49
N ARG A 117 14.24 12.09 3.00
CA ARG A 117 15.28 12.66 2.13
C ARG A 117 16.06 11.54 1.43
N LEU A 118 16.40 11.80 0.17
CA LEU A 118 17.21 10.93 -0.66
C LEU A 118 18.60 11.55 -0.81
N GLN A 119 19.62 10.71 -0.68
CA GLN A 119 20.95 11.05 -1.16
C GLN A 119 21.26 10.12 -2.32
N LEU A 120 21.44 10.74 -3.48
CA LEU A 120 21.74 10.07 -4.74
C LEU A 120 23.25 10.21 -4.95
N ASP A 121 23.95 9.09 -4.87
CA ASP A 121 25.38 8.97 -5.15
C ASP A 121 25.57 7.92 -6.25
N GLU A 122 26.64 7.96 -7.02
CA GLU A 122 26.82 7.18 -8.26
C GLU A 122 26.40 5.70 -8.15
N GLY A 123 25.19 5.36 -8.62
CA GLY A 123 24.62 4.01 -8.56
C GLY A 123 24.12 3.55 -7.18
N ARG A 124 24.12 4.42 -6.16
CA ARG A 124 23.64 4.15 -4.80
C ARG A 124 22.58 5.15 -4.37
N THR A 125 21.44 4.63 -3.93
CA THR A 125 20.38 5.43 -3.32
C THR A 125 20.41 5.22 -1.82
N LEU A 126 20.87 6.23 -1.08
CA LEU A 126 20.75 6.28 0.36
C LEU A 126 19.43 6.98 0.73
N VAL A 127 18.70 6.38 1.65
CA VAL A 127 17.39 6.85 2.12
C VAL A 127 17.51 7.13 3.60
N ALA A 128 17.19 8.36 4.02
CA ALA A 128 17.11 8.72 5.43
C ALA A 128 15.89 8.07 6.10
N GLU A 129 15.72 8.24 7.41
CA GLU A 129 14.45 7.93 8.05
C GLU A 129 13.37 8.94 7.64
N PRO A 130 12.10 8.53 7.46
CA PRO A 130 11.01 9.46 7.22
C PRO A 130 10.77 10.33 8.44
N VAL A 131 10.69 11.64 8.24
CA VAL A 131 10.36 12.63 9.26
C VAL A 131 8.99 13.26 8.99
N ASP A 132 8.43 13.90 10.01
CA ASP A 132 7.21 14.70 9.86
C ASP A 132 7.42 15.82 8.84
N GLY A 133 6.59 15.85 7.80
CA GLY A 133 6.64 16.88 6.77
C GLY A 133 5.83 18.14 7.09
N GLY A 134 5.11 18.15 8.22
CA GLY A 134 4.18 19.22 8.57
C GLY A 134 2.89 19.16 7.76
N ASP A 135 2.27 20.32 7.54
CA ASP A 135 1.06 20.42 6.72
C ASP A 135 1.43 20.55 5.22
N PRO A 136 0.80 19.77 4.33
CA PRO A 136 1.07 19.89 2.90
C PRO A 136 0.58 21.23 2.36
N GLN A 137 1.38 21.85 1.49
CA GLN A 137 1.03 23.11 0.83
C GLN A 137 -0.21 23.00 -0.07
N ASP A 138 -0.43 21.82 -0.67
CA ASP A 138 -1.63 21.48 -1.43
C ASP A 138 -2.36 20.30 -0.78
N ALA A 139 -3.55 20.58 -0.23
CA ALA A 139 -4.39 19.58 0.42
C ALA A 139 -5.15 18.67 -0.58
N THR A 140 -5.02 18.86 -1.89
CA THR A 140 -5.74 18.11 -2.92
C THR A 140 -5.52 16.62 -2.80
N VAL A 141 -4.28 16.18 -2.58
CA VAL A 141 -3.94 14.77 -2.37
C VAL A 141 -4.70 14.21 -1.17
N LEU A 142 -4.62 14.88 -0.02
CA LEU A 142 -5.28 14.43 1.21
C LEU A 142 -6.81 14.39 1.05
N ARG A 143 -7.40 15.36 0.35
CA ARG A 143 -8.84 15.36 0.05
C ARG A 143 -9.24 14.16 -0.79
N VAL A 144 -8.53 13.86 -1.87
CA VAL A 144 -8.84 12.70 -2.73
C VAL A 144 -8.68 11.38 -1.96
N LEU A 145 -7.65 11.27 -1.12
CA LEU A 145 -7.49 10.09 -0.26
C LEU A 145 -8.61 9.99 0.78
N ALA A 146 -9.05 11.10 1.37
CA ALA A 146 -10.17 11.12 2.31
C ALA A 146 -11.48 10.68 1.65
N GLU A 147 -11.77 11.19 0.45
CA GLU A 147 -12.95 10.79 -0.34
C GLU A 147 -12.93 9.31 -0.70
N ALA A 148 -11.77 8.77 -1.06
CA ALA A 148 -11.58 7.34 -1.30
C ALA A 148 -11.80 6.51 -0.02
N MET A 149 -11.24 6.95 1.11
CA MET A 149 -11.35 6.25 2.40
C MET A 149 -12.74 6.32 3.03
N ALA A 150 -13.56 7.30 2.65
CA ALA A 150 -14.96 7.41 3.05
C ALA A 150 -15.88 6.39 2.37
N GLN A 151 -15.42 5.69 1.33
CA GLN A 151 -16.18 4.64 0.66
C GLN A 151 -16.22 3.35 1.48
N GLU A 152 -17.37 2.69 1.50
CA GLU A 152 -17.55 1.40 2.17
C GLU A 152 -16.84 0.27 1.39
N PRO A 153 -16.07 -0.60 2.08
CA PRO A 153 -15.49 -1.79 1.47
C PRO A 153 -16.52 -2.73 0.85
N MET A 154 -16.10 -3.43 -0.20
CA MET A 154 -16.89 -4.52 -0.76
C MET A 154 -16.98 -5.69 0.23
N SER A 155 -18.21 -6.10 0.57
CA SER A 155 -18.47 -7.30 1.38
C SER A 155 -17.93 -8.55 0.68
N VAL A 156 -17.31 -9.44 1.47
CA VAL A 156 -16.72 -10.70 1.02
C VAL A 156 -17.60 -11.92 1.26
N ASP A 157 -18.73 -11.74 1.95
CA ASP A 157 -19.60 -12.84 2.39
C ASP A 157 -20.43 -13.43 1.24
N ARG A 158 -20.48 -12.73 0.11
CA ARG A 158 -21.28 -13.10 -1.07
C ARG A 158 -20.43 -13.50 -2.28
N VAL A 159 -19.16 -13.82 -2.07
CA VAL A 159 -18.27 -14.25 -3.16
C VAL A 159 -18.61 -15.69 -3.54
N ALA A 160 -19.29 -15.87 -4.68
CA ALA A 160 -19.73 -17.18 -5.14
C ALA A 160 -18.57 -18.09 -5.58
N ARG A 161 -18.75 -19.40 -5.36
CA ARG A 161 -17.87 -20.44 -5.90
C ARG A 161 -17.94 -20.50 -7.43
N LYS A 162 -16.79 -20.61 -8.10
CA LYS A 162 -16.70 -20.70 -9.57
C LYS A 162 -16.91 -22.14 -10.06
N ASP A 163 -16.61 -23.12 -9.22
CA ASP A 163 -16.78 -24.56 -9.41
C ASP A 163 -18.22 -24.99 -9.10
N ARG A 164 -19.18 -24.51 -9.90
CA ARG A 164 -20.57 -25.02 -9.83
C ARG A 164 -20.67 -26.38 -10.52
N GLY A 165 -20.27 -27.41 -9.77
CA GLY A 165 -20.67 -28.80 -9.92
C GLY A 165 -21.23 -29.35 -8.61
N GLY A 166 -22.07 -28.55 -7.92
CA GLY A 166 -22.67 -28.93 -6.64
C GLY A 166 -24.14 -29.28 -6.79
N THR A 167 -24.42 -30.57 -6.80
CA THR A 167 -25.74 -31.20 -6.65
C THR A 167 -26.25 -30.90 -5.23
N PHE A 168 -27.40 -30.24 -5.09
CA PHE A 168 -28.19 -30.06 -3.86
C PHE A 168 -27.42 -29.82 -2.52
N GLY A 169 -27.34 -28.56 -2.08
CA GLY A 169 -27.33 -28.23 -0.65
C GLY A 169 -26.03 -27.77 0.03
N GLU A 170 -24.93 -27.54 -0.68
CA GLU A 170 -23.68 -27.07 -0.07
C GLU A 170 -23.43 -25.55 -0.27
N ASP A 171 -22.68 -24.95 0.66
CA ASP A 171 -22.37 -23.51 0.75
C ASP A 171 -22.06 -22.87 -0.62
N LEU A 172 -22.97 -22.01 -1.07
CA LEU A 172 -22.91 -21.33 -2.38
C LEU A 172 -21.75 -20.32 -2.49
N PHE A 173 -21.24 -19.88 -1.34
CA PHE A 173 -20.24 -18.84 -1.20
C PHE A 173 -18.94 -19.38 -0.63
N LEU A 174 -17.83 -18.73 -0.98
CA LEU A 174 -16.54 -19.02 -0.38
C LEU A 174 -16.52 -18.58 1.09
N PRO A 175 -15.75 -19.28 1.95
CA PRO A 175 -15.41 -18.76 3.27
C PRO A 175 -14.85 -17.32 3.15
N PRO A 176 -15.23 -16.39 4.05
CA PRO A 176 -14.88 -14.96 3.92
C PRO A 176 -13.39 -14.71 3.68
N GLU A 177 -12.51 -15.49 4.31
CA GLU A 177 -11.06 -15.39 4.12
C GLU A 177 -10.62 -15.69 2.67
N LYS A 178 -11.21 -16.72 2.05
CA LYS A 178 -10.97 -17.07 0.64
C LYS A 178 -11.64 -16.06 -0.29
N GLY A 179 -12.88 -15.67 0.03
CA GLY A 179 -13.60 -14.61 -0.67
C GLY A 179 -12.82 -13.30 -0.70
N ARG A 180 -12.14 -12.97 0.40
CA ARG A 180 -11.29 -11.77 0.47
C ARG A 180 -10.14 -11.81 -0.53
N VAL A 181 -9.42 -12.94 -0.62
CA VAL A 181 -8.32 -13.12 -1.58
C VAL A 181 -8.82 -12.99 -3.01
N VAL A 182 -9.99 -13.56 -3.33
CA VAL A 182 -10.60 -13.48 -4.67
C VAL A 182 -10.94 -12.04 -5.05
N VAL A 183 -11.52 -11.27 -4.13
CA VAL A 183 -11.85 -9.86 -4.40
C VAL A 183 -10.60 -8.99 -4.47
N ASP A 184 -9.61 -9.21 -3.60
CA ASP A 184 -8.31 -8.50 -3.66
C ASP A 184 -7.66 -8.74 -5.04
N ALA A 185 -7.59 -10.01 -5.47
CA ALA A 185 -7.08 -10.42 -6.78
C ALA A 185 -7.87 -9.79 -7.95
N GLY A 186 -9.21 -9.81 -7.88
CA GLY A 186 -10.08 -9.20 -8.88
C GLY A 186 -9.90 -7.68 -8.98
N THR A 187 -9.68 -7.02 -7.83
CA THR A 187 -9.42 -5.59 -7.74
C THR A 187 -8.08 -5.24 -8.39
N VAL A 188 -6.99 -5.91 -8.00
CA VAL A 188 -5.66 -5.68 -8.56
C VAL A 188 -5.62 -6.03 -10.06
N ARG A 189 -6.28 -7.11 -10.48
CA ARG A 189 -6.41 -7.45 -11.91
C ARG A 189 -7.09 -6.34 -12.70
N SER A 190 -8.17 -5.78 -12.18
CA SER A 190 -8.91 -4.69 -12.82
C SER A 190 -8.07 -3.42 -12.90
N LEU A 191 -7.36 -3.10 -11.82
CA LEU A 191 -6.39 -1.99 -11.81
C LEU A 191 -5.27 -2.21 -12.83
N GLN A 192 -4.66 -3.40 -12.89
CA GLN A 192 -3.63 -3.72 -13.87
C GLN A 192 -4.14 -3.52 -15.31
N LYS A 193 -5.35 -4.01 -15.63
CA LYS A 193 -5.94 -3.81 -16.96
C LYS A 193 -6.09 -2.34 -17.32
N ARG A 194 -6.44 -1.51 -16.34
CA ARG A 194 -6.61 -0.05 -16.49
C ARG A 194 -5.29 0.68 -16.67
N VAL A 195 -4.26 0.31 -15.91
CA VAL A 195 -3.00 1.10 -15.87
C VAL A 195 -1.92 0.60 -16.83
N LYS A 196 -2.00 -0.64 -17.32
CA LYS A 196 -0.98 -1.22 -18.22
C LYS A 196 -0.75 -0.38 -19.49
N GLU A 197 -1.80 0.27 -20.02
CA GLU A 197 -1.75 1.01 -21.28
C GLU A 197 -1.07 2.37 -21.14
N ILE A 198 -0.89 2.83 -19.89
CA ILE A 198 -0.20 4.07 -19.55
C ILE A 198 1.11 3.78 -18.82
N ALA A 199 1.75 2.64 -19.09
CA ALA A 199 2.99 2.18 -18.42
C ALA A 199 2.90 2.08 -16.89
N GLY A 200 1.68 1.98 -16.34
CA GLY A 200 1.47 1.75 -14.91
C GLY A 200 1.55 0.27 -14.52
N LEU A 201 1.64 0.04 -13.22
CA LEU A 201 1.78 -1.27 -12.61
C LEU A 201 0.90 -1.38 -11.37
N ALA A 202 0.16 -2.47 -11.25
CA ALA A 202 -0.56 -2.85 -10.05
C ALA A 202 0.04 -4.13 -9.47
N LEU A 203 0.29 -4.12 -8.15
CA LEU A 203 0.95 -5.18 -7.40
C LEU A 203 0.03 -5.66 -6.27
N TYR A 204 0.09 -6.96 -5.99
CA TYR A 204 -0.60 -7.64 -4.91
C TYR A 204 0.41 -8.36 -4.03
N VAL A 205 0.29 -8.16 -2.72
CA VAL A 205 1.13 -8.78 -1.70
C VAL A 205 0.29 -9.83 -0.96
N PRO A 206 0.53 -11.12 -1.22
CA PRO A 206 -0.22 -12.18 -0.57
C PRO A 206 0.20 -12.29 0.90
N ARG A 207 -0.75 -12.66 1.78
CA ARG A 207 -0.45 -12.92 3.21
C ARG A 207 0.30 -14.22 3.46
N SER A 208 0.27 -15.14 2.48
CA SER A 208 0.94 -16.43 2.52
C SER A 208 1.09 -16.99 1.10
N PRO A 209 1.94 -18.00 0.86
CA PRO A 209 2.04 -18.68 -0.43
C PRO A 209 0.71 -19.25 -0.93
N GLU A 210 -0.11 -19.80 -0.04
CA GLU A 210 -1.44 -20.36 -0.35
C GLU A 210 -2.39 -19.26 -0.83
N ALA A 211 -2.37 -18.09 -0.19
CA ALA A 211 -3.14 -16.93 -0.64
C ALA A 211 -2.65 -16.42 -2.00
N GLY A 212 -1.34 -16.51 -2.28
CA GLY A 212 -0.79 -16.20 -3.60
C GLY A 212 -1.27 -17.15 -4.69
N ARG A 213 -1.28 -18.46 -4.41
CA ARG A 213 -1.81 -19.49 -5.33
C ARG A 213 -3.30 -19.26 -5.61
N LEU A 214 -4.09 -19.06 -4.56
CA LEU A 214 -5.52 -18.79 -4.68
C LEU A 214 -5.78 -17.49 -5.48
N ALA A 215 -4.97 -16.45 -5.31
CA ALA A 215 -5.09 -15.22 -6.09
C ALA A 215 -4.82 -15.45 -7.58
N ILE A 216 -3.82 -16.28 -7.93
CA ILE A 216 -3.54 -16.68 -9.32
C ILE A 216 -4.72 -17.48 -9.89
N GLU A 217 -5.26 -18.44 -9.13
CA GLU A 217 -6.44 -19.24 -9.52
C GLU A 217 -7.68 -18.34 -9.74
N ALA A 218 -7.82 -17.28 -8.95
CA ALA A 218 -8.84 -16.25 -9.12
C ALA A 218 -8.60 -15.33 -10.33
N GLY A 219 -7.48 -15.50 -11.05
CA GLY A 219 -7.16 -14.81 -12.29
C GLY A 219 -6.25 -13.59 -12.14
N LEU A 220 -5.56 -13.44 -11.01
CA LEU A 220 -4.49 -12.44 -10.86
C LEU A 220 -3.35 -12.75 -11.86
N PRO A 221 -2.90 -11.79 -12.67
CA PRO A 221 -1.71 -11.97 -13.50
C PRO A 221 -0.48 -12.25 -12.63
N ARG A 222 0.36 -13.22 -13.00
CA ARG A 222 1.58 -13.54 -12.25
C ARG A 222 2.52 -12.33 -12.10
N THR A 223 2.55 -11.45 -13.09
CA THR A 223 3.33 -10.20 -13.06
C THR A 223 2.87 -9.20 -12.01
N CYS A 224 1.65 -9.36 -11.48
CA CYS A 224 1.12 -8.53 -10.39
C CYS A 224 1.43 -9.13 -9.01
N LEU A 225 1.89 -10.37 -8.91
CA LEU A 225 2.13 -11.00 -7.62
C LEU A 225 3.53 -10.66 -7.11
N VAL A 226 3.60 -10.12 -5.89
CA VAL A 226 4.86 -9.92 -5.16
C VAL A 226 5.13 -11.15 -4.30
N GLU A 227 6.39 -11.60 -4.24
CA GLU A 227 6.79 -12.71 -3.38
C GLU A 227 6.56 -12.36 -1.90
N ALA A 228 6.07 -13.32 -1.12
CA ALA A 228 5.58 -13.10 0.24
C ALA A 228 6.63 -12.58 1.26
N GLY A 229 7.91 -12.53 0.89
CA GLY A 229 8.99 -11.96 1.71
C GLY A 229 9.67 -10.73 1.11
N ALA A 230 9.34 -10.33 -0.13
CA ALA A 230 10.02 -9.20 -0.77
C ALA A 230 9.72 -7.87 -0.06
N TRP A 231 8.51 -7.76 0.49
CA TRP A 231 7.97 -6.54 1.09
C TRP A 231 7.59 -6.71 2.58
N SER A 232 8.02 -7.80 3.21
CA SER A 232 7.90 -7.93 4.66
C SER A 232 8.79 -6.91 5.34
N ALA A 233 8.26 -6.23 6.36
CA ALA A 233 9.02 -5.28 7.15
C ALA A 233 10.34 -5.93 7.61
N VAL A 234 11.46 -5.28 7.29
CA VAL A 234 12.74 -5.58 7.92
C VAL A 234 12.50 -5.45 9.41
N ARG A 235 12.70 -6.54 10.17
CA ARG A 235 12.71 -6.45 11.64
C ARG A 235 13.74 -5.38 11.98
N VAL A 236 13.29 -4.28 12.58
CA VAL A 236 14.19 -3.33 13.22
C VAL A 236 15.04 -4.18 14.15
N ALA A 237 16.34 -4.26 13.88
CA ALA A 237 17.27 -4.87 14.82
C ALA A 237 17.10 -4.08 16.12
N GLU A 238 16.70 -4.77 17.18
CA GLU A 238 16.74 -4.17 18.51
C GLU A 238 18.19 -3.69 18.73
N PRO A 239 18.40 -2.46 19.20
CA PRO A 239 19.74 -2.01 19.53
C PRO A 239 20.32 -3.01 20.51
N GLY A 240 21.47 -3.58 20.15
CA GLY A 240 22.17 -4.57 20.94
C GLY A 240 22.33 -4.10 22.38
N ASP A 241 22.02 -5.01 23.29
CA ASP A 241 22.22 -4.90 24.73
C ASP A 241 23.72 -5.02 25.07
N ASP A 242 24.57 -4.23 24.39
CA ASP A 242 26.00 -4.13 24.66
C ASP A 242 26.26 -2.86 25.48
N ALA A 243 25.79 -2.90 26.73
CA ALA A 243 26.30 -2.07 27.80
C ALA A 243 26.00 -2.71 29.17
N GLN A 244 26.67 -3.82 29.47
CA GLN A 244 26.97 -4.20 30.85
C GLN A 244 28.45 -4.61 30.97
N ASP A 245 29.18 -3.73 31.66
CA ASP A 245 30.46 -3.84 32.37
C ASP A 245 31.72 -4.41 31.67
#